data_AF-A0A1P8JV56-F1
#
_entry.id   AF-A0A1P8JV56-F1
#
_cell.length_a   1.000
_cell.length_b   1.000
_cell.length_c   1.000
_cell.angle_alpha   90.00
_cell.angle_beta   90.00
_cell.angle_gamma   90.00
#
_symmetry.space_group_name_H-M   'P 1'
#
loop_
_entity.id
_entity.type
_entity.pdbx_description
1 polymer ?
#
loop_
_entity_poly.entity_id
_entity_poly.type
_entity_poly.pdbx_seq_one_letter_code
_entity_poly.pdbx_strand_id
1 'polypeptide(L)'
;MTKIIALDYDDTYTADPELWDLFIAAAVKNRHLVVCVTFRYQDRQPIDAPPPGIELFYTGGQPKGAYMAAQGLMPDIWIDDMPDLIGPTRRLLEPI
;
A
#
# COMPACT_ATOMS: atom_id res chain seq x y z
N MET A 1 2.16 -6.89 -18.32
CA MET A 1 1.23 -5.76 -18.03
C MET A 1 1.72 -5.09 -16.76
N THR A 2 1.76 -3.76 -16.71
CA THR A 2 2.10 -3.02 -15.48
C THR A 2 0.96 -3.15 -14.46
N LYS A 3 1.31 -3.12 -13.17
CA LYS A 3 0.40 -3.25 -12.03
C LYS A 3 0.76 -2.20 -10.98
N ILE A 4 -0.23 -1.74 -10.24
CA ILE A 4 -0.09 -0.93 -9.04
C ILE A 4 -0.27 -1.87 -7.84
N ILE A 5 0.72 -1.93 -6.96
CA ILE A 5 0.74 -2.82 -5.80
C ILE A 5 0.80 -1.96 -4.54
N ALA A 6 -0.20 -2.08 -3.68
CA ALA A 6 -0.20 -1.45 -2.36
C ALA A 6 0.29 -2.44 -1.31
N LEU A 7 1.29 -2.03 -0.54
CA LEU A 7 1.88 -2.78 0.56
C LEU A 7 1.58 -2.06 1.88
N ASP A 8 1.04 -2.79 2.85
CA ASP A 8 0.91 -2.27 4.21
C ASP A 8 2.25 -2.18 4.95
N TYR A 9 2.32 -1.31 5.95
CA TYR A 9 3.52 -1.10 6.76
C TYR A 9 3.58 -1.96 8.04
N ASP A 10 2.55 -1.90 8.89
CA ASP A 10 2.57 -2.42 10.26
C ASP A 10 2.24 -3.91 10.26
N ASP A 11 3.10 -4.76 10.82
CA ASP A 11 2.97 -6.23 10.79
C ASP A 11 2.91 -6.87 9.37
N THR A 12 2.90 -6.06 8.31
CA THR A 12 3.18 -6.47 6.92
C THR A 12 4.63 -6.18 6.54
N TYR A 13 4.99 -4.94 6.16
CA TYR A 13 6.38 -4.60 5.82
C TYR A 13 7.34 -4.84 7.01
N THR A 14 6.92 -4.43 8.20
CA THR A 14 7.74 -4.52 9.42
C THR A 14 7.96 -5.95 9.93
N ALA A 15 7.17 -6.93 9.45
CA ALA A 15 7.38 -8.33 9.81
C ALA A 15 8.67 -8.93 9.20
N ASP A 16 9.08 -8.46 8.01
CA ASP A 16 10.33 -8.87 7.36
C ASP A 16 10.79 -7.82 6.31
N PRO A 17 11.41 -6.71 6.74
CA PRO A 17 11.81 -5.63 5.84
C PRO A 17 12.76 -6.09 4.71
N GLU A 18 13.67 -7.03 4.98
CA GLU A 18 14.62 -7.53 3.98
C GLU A 18 13.89 -8.28 2.85
N LEU A 19 12.91 -9.11 3.19
CA LEU A 19 12.06 -9.79 2.20
C LEU A 19 11.28 -8.77 1.36
N TRP A 20 10.70 -7.75 2.00
CA TRP A 20 9.89 -6.77 1.29
C TRP A 20 10.71 -5.82 0.42
N ASP A 21 11.94 -5.48 0.83
CA ASP A 21 12.88 -4.73 0.01
C ASP A 21 13.22 -5.49 -1.28
N LEU A 22 13.48 -6.80 -1.18
CA LEU A 22 13.70 -7.66 -2.34
C LEU A 22 12.46 -7.72 -3.24
N PHE A 23 11.27 -7.82 -2.66
CA PHE A 23 10.00 -7.79 -3.40
C PHE A 23 9.81 -6.46 -4.15
N ILE A 24 9.99 -5.33 -3.47
CA ILE A 24 9.87 -3.97 -4.04
C ILE A 24 10.84 -3.83 -5.22
N ALA A 25 12.12 -4.19 -5.02
CA ALA A 25 13.13 -4.11 -6.06
C ALA A 25 12.78 -4.97 -7.27
N ALA A 26 12.30 -6.20 -7.06
CA ALA A 26 11.86 -7.09 -8.13
C ALA A 26 10.62 -6.56 -8.88
N ALA A 27 9.64 -6.04 -8.16
CA ALA A 27 8.42 -5.48 -8.75
C ALA A 27 8.73 -4.24 -9.61
N VAL A 28 9.54 -3.31 -9.09
CA VAL A 28 9.99 -2.11 -9.81
C VAL A 28 10.82 -2.49 -11.03
N LYS A 29 11.74 -3.46 -10.93
CA LYS A 29 12.51 -3.99 -12.06
C LYS A 29 11.61 -4.55 -13.16
N ASN A 30 10.46 -5.13 -12.81
CA ASN A 30 9.45 -5.62 -13.74
C ASN A 30 8.44 -4.54 -14.18
N ARG A 31 8.75 -3.25 -13.92
CA ARG A 31 7.94 -2.07 -14.31
C ARG A 31 6.56 -2.04 -13.67
N HIS A 32 6.41 -2.60 -12.46
CA HIS A 32 5.26 -2.38 -11.61
C HIS A 32 5.48 -1.13 -10.75
N LEU A 33 4.39 -0.47 -10.36
CA LEU A 33 4.40 0.60 -9.36
C LEU A 33 4.09 -0.02 -8.00
N VAL A 34 4.94 0.21 -7.02
CA VAL A 34 4.71 -0.20 -5.63
C VAL A 34 4.56 1.06 -4.78
N VAL A 35 3.58 1.05 -3.88
CA VAL A 35 3.34 2.13 -2.90
C VAL A 35 3.10 1.52 -1.53
N CYS A 36 3.52 2.22 -0.48
CA CYS A 36 3.25 1.85 0.90
C CYS A 36 1.99 2.59 1.39
N VAL A 37 1.03 1.88 2.00
CA VAL A 37 -0.23 2.46 2.48
C VAL A 37 -0.49 2.00 3.90
N THR A 38 -0.34 2.91 4.86
CA THR A 38 -0.50 2.64 6.30
C THR A 38 -1.76 3.29 6.87
N PHE A 39 -2.35 2.65 7.87
CA PHE A 39 -3.47 3.19 8.64
C PHE A 39 -3.04 4.30 9.62
N ARG A 40 -1.73 4.48 9.84
CA ARG A 40 -1.15 5.46 10.75
C ARG A 40 -1.56 6.89 10.39
N TYR A 41 -1.46 7.76 11.39
CA TYR A 41 -1.60 9.20 11.26
C TYR A 41 -0.23 9.85 11.15
N GLN A 42 0.04 10.59 10.08
CA GLN A 42 1.37 11.18 9.83
C GLN A 42 1.85 12.09 10.98
N ASP A 43 0.94 12.82 11.61
CA ASP A 43 1.22 13.77 12.68
C ASP A 43 1.40 13.13 14.06
N ARG A 44 0.84 11.93 14.28
CA ARG A 44 0.85 11.24 15.59
C ARG A 44 1.73 10.00 15.62
N GLN A 45 1.92 9.35 14.48
CA GLN A 45 2.61 8.07 14.31
C GLN A 45 3.44 8.10 13.03
N PRO A 46 4.39 9.04 12.89
CA PRO A 46 5.25 9.08 11.72
C PRO A 46 6.07 7.80 11.59
N ILE A 47 6.38 7.43 10.36
CA ILE A 47 7.31 6.35 10.01
C ILE A 47 8.66 7.00 9.70
N ASP A 48 9.64 6.75 10.56
CA ASP A 48 11.00 7.28 10.41
C ASP A 48 11.80 6.54 9.34
N ALA A 49 11.46 5.27 9.10
CA ALA A 49 12.14 4.39 8.14
C ALA A 49 11.13 3.82 7.13
N PRO A 50 10.69 4.63 6.15
CA PRO A 50 9.77 4.16 5.11
C PRO A 50 10.46 3.13 4.22
N PRO A 51 9.70 2.21 3.58
CA PRO A 51 10.25 1.30 2.59
C PRO A 51 10.97 2.09 1.48
N PRO A 52 12.21 1.71 1.12
CA PRO A 52 13.05 2.51 0.25
C PRO A 52 12.49 2.61 -1.18
N GLY A 53 12.51 3.82 -1.73
CA GLY A 53 12.24 4.05 -3.14
C GLY A 53 10.77 3.94 -3.57
N ILE A 54 9.83 3.88 -2.61
CA ILE A 54 8.38 3.89 -2.89
C ILE A 54 7.69 5.00 -2.12
N GLU A 55 6.56 5.47 -2.65
CA GLU A 55 5.76 6.52 -2.04
C GLU A 55 4.97 5.96 -0.84
N LEU A 56 4.87 6.74 0.24
CA LEU A 56 4.18 6.38 1.48
C LEU A 56 2.92 7.22 1.67
N PHE A 57 1.79 6.54 1.84
CA PHE A 57 0.48 7.14 2.08
C PHE A 57 0.02 6.84 3.51
N TYR A 58 -0.31 7.90 4.26
CA TYR A 58 -0.95 7.80 5.56
C TYR A 58 -2.45 8.01 5.39
N THR A 59 -3.25 6.96 5.62
CA THR A 59 -4.70 7.10 5.45
C THR A 59 -5.37 7.83 6.61
N GLY A 60 -4.67 7.99 7.74
CA GLY A 60 -5.21 8.64 8.93
C GLY A 60 -6.47 7.92 9.43
N GLY A 61 -6.42 6.59 9.49
CA GLY A 61 -7.51 5.77 9.98
C GLY A 61 -8.68 5.56 8.98
N GLN A 62 -8.53 5.95 7.73
CA GLN A 62 -9.54 5.73 6.69
C GLN A 62 -9.31 4.39 5.96
N PRO A 63 -10.38 3.71 5.50
CA PRO A 63 -10.25 2.53 4.66
C PRO A 63 -9.36 2.79 3.44
N LYS A 64 -8.34 1.96 3.26
CA LYS A 64 -7.23 2.26 2.34
C LYS A 64 -7.67 2.39 0.90
N GLY A 65 -8.55 1.52 0.43
CA GLY A 65 -9.05 1.53 -0.94
C GLY A 65 -9.80 2.83 -1.28
N ALA A 66 -10.68 3.29 -0.38
CA ALA A 66 -11.41 4.55 -0.56
C ALA A 66 -10.47 5.77 -0.50
N TYR A 67 -9.52 5.78 0.44
CA TYR A 67 -8.52 6.84 0.55
C TYR A 67 -7.68 6.94 -0.73
N MET A 68 -7.13 5.83 -1.21
CA MET A 68 -6.29 5.80 -2.41
C MET A 68 -7.07 6.19 -3.68
N ALA A 69 -8.32 5.75 -3.81
CA ALA A 69 -9.19 6.17 -4.90
C ALA A 69 -9.43 7.69 -4.91
N ALA A 70 -9.58 8.31 -3.74
CA ALA A 70 -9.67 9.77 -3.62
C ALA A 70 -8.37 10.50 -4.02
N GLN A 71 -7.21 9.84 -3.92
CA GLN A 71 -5.93 10.32 -4.46
C GLN A 71 -5.77 10.08 -5.97
N GLY A 72 -6.76 9.45 -6.63
CA GLY A 72 -6.70 9.09 -8.04
C GLY A 72 -5.81 7.88 -8.34
N LEU A 73 -5.39 7.13 -7.33
CA LEU A 73 -4.55 5.94 -7.47
C LEU A 73 -5.33 4.69 -7.02
N MET A 74 -5.57 3.75 -7.93
CA MET A 74 -6.31 2.52 -7.62
C MET A 74 -5.37 1.30 -7.72
N PRO A 75 -4.86 0.77 -6.59
CA PRO A 75 -4.04 -0.44 -6.60
C PRO A 75 -4.79 -1.64 -7.20
N ASP A 76 -4.08 -2.40 -8.03
CA ASP A 76 -4.55 -3.65 -8.62
C ASP A 76 -4.41 -4.83 -7.65
N ILE A 77 -3.39 -4.77 -6.81
CA ILE A 77 -3.01 -5.80 -5.84
C ILE A 77 -2.80 -5.13 -4.49
N TRP A 78 -3.29 -5.78 -3.44
CA TRP A 78 -3.10 -5.39 -2.06
C TRP A 78 -2.37 -6.50 -1.30
N ILE A 79 -1.41 -6.12 -0.48
CA ILE A 79 -0.68 -6.98 0.43
C ILE A 79 -0.78 -6.35 1.82
N ASP A 80 -1.50 -7.01 2.70
CA ASP A 80 -1.94 -6.48 3.99
C ASP A 80 -2.25 -7.67 4.91
N ASP A 81 -1.74 -7.65 6.14
CA ASP A 81 -2.02 -8.65 7.17
C ASP A 81 -3.44 -8.47 7.75
N MET A 82 -3.99 -7.25 7.66
CA MET A 82 -5.35 -6.90 8.02
C MET A 82 -6.18 -6.49 6.79
N PRO A 83 -6.50 -7.43 5.88
CA PRO A 83 -7.18 -7.11 4.61
C PRO A 83 -8.54 -6.43 4.79
N ASP A 84 -9.20 -6.58 5.93
CA ASP A 84 -10.45 -5.88 6.27
C ASP A 84 -10.28 -4.34 6.31
N LEU A 85 -9.08 -3.83 6.61
CA LEU A 85 -8.78 -2.38 6.65
C LEU A 85 -8.61 -1.77 5.25
N ILE A 86 -8.49 -2.60 4.21
CA ILE A 86 -8.46 -2.13 2.82
C ILE A 86 -9.83 -1.52 2.47
N GLY A 87 -10.91 -2.16 2.88
CA GLY A 87 -12.27 -1.72 2.57
C GLY A 87 -12.58 -1.74 1.06
N PRO A 88 -13.49 -0.85 0.58
CA PRO A 88 -13.93 -0.84 -0.81
C PRO A 88 -12.77 -0.59 -1.79
N THR A 89 -12.64 -1.46 -2.79
CA THR A 89 -11.65 -1.34 -3.87
C THR A 89 -12.33 -1.25 -5.24
N ARG A 90 -11.55 -0.99 -6.29
CA ARG A 90 -12.03 -0.85 -7.68
C ARG A 90 -13.01 -1.94 -8.13
N ARG A 91 -12.77 -3.21 -7.78
CA ARG A 91 -13.65 -4.34 -8.17
C ARG A 91 -15.05 -4.28 -7.57
N LEU A 92 -15.24 -3.50 -6.50
CA LEU A 92 -16.53 -3.34 -5.83
C LEU A 92 -17.29 -2.09 -6.32
N LEU A 93 -16.67 -1.26 -7.16
CA LEU A 93 -17.24 -0.01 -7.68
C LEU A 93 -17.60 -0.08 -9.17
N GLU A 94 -17.15 -1.12 -9.89
CA GLU A 94 -17.55 -1.39 -11.27
C GLU A 94 -18.72 -2.41 -11.25
N PRO A 95 -19.89 -2.11 -11.84
CA PRO A 95 -20.97 -3.08 -11.96
C PRO A 95 -20.54 -4.27 -12.82
N ILE A 96 -20.88 -5.49 -12.38
CA ILE A 96 -20.65 -6.75 -13.10
C ILE A 96 -21.44 -6.77 -14.41
#